data_AF-A0A077ZV42-F1
#
_entry.id   AF-A0A077ZV42-F1
#
_cell.length_a   1.000
_cell.length_b   1.000
_cell.length_c   1.000
_cell.angle_alpha   90.00
_cell.angle_beta   90.00
_cell.angle_gamma   90.00
#
_symmetry.space_group_name_H-M   'P 1'
#
loop_
_entity.id
_entity.type
_entity.pdbx_description
1 polymer ?
#
loop_
_entity_poly.entity_id
_entity_poly.type
_entity_poly.pdbx_seq_one_letter_code
_entity_poly.pdbx_strand_id
1 'polypeptide(L)'
;MMTNLPWQFASSQRGGRQLVQGQVGLPMQLKMFCQRILLAVICLHLNPAIGMKLDVNMQQGVEERNISVKINHHTNSGTDARVFNLRFLIDFTYFDPHQGCILFYAGGYNDIWQYYNKSGFITQVLAKELKALILFGEHRYFGKSFPFGDSNTSFDGENVAYLTVEQAMMDYVILLRIIRTQLFQQYKVKSDYAAIVVGSSYSGLLAAWLRIKFPSTFQGALASSAPMRMTDNLSIDPSAFHVQITKIYEQTNNKCPDLIRKGFSALISWSQDQSRFKELQDIWDTCREPKTENDVKNIITKATLSLTKLAVVNYPYPTHFMAPLPAWPVAEACTKALALLPEHPQLSDYIKALSSIHKTFKWPTCLPLPEDESASLYNQVYDYFHCNQMISNSLYTRNGVSDMFLPAQDWDQEEMTKWCYDKYKLIPQYDWVLDNIGGRDPKKDFSSIENIIFSNGEIDPWLYGGITEEINDRIKVILIPNAAHSLDLATPNSADPPSLIQSRLEEIETIKSWILKYDSIGISQIIKPKQEL
;
A
#
# COMPACT_ATOMS: atom_id res chain seq x y z
N MET A 1 4.49 -54.87 -39.06
CA MET A 1 3.83 -54.42 -40.30
C MET A 1 4.67 -53.26 -40.81
N MET A 2 5.41 -53.34 -41.93
CA MET A 2 4.93 -53.38 -43.34
C MET A 2 3.90 -52.26 -43.59
N THR A 3 3.96 -51.34 -44.58
CA THR A 3 4.85 -51.09 -45.76
C THR A 3 4.46 -49.69 -46.33
N ASN A 4 5.18 -48.96 -47.20
CA ASN A 4 6.40 -49.21 -47.99
C ASN A 4 7.17 -47.91 -48.40
N LEU A 5 8.34 -48.09 -49.03
CA LEU A 5 9.05 -47.17 -49.97
C LEU A 5 8.42 -47.26 -51.39
N PRO A 6 8.69 -46.40 -52.44
CA PRO A 6 10.05 -46.16 -53.00
C PRO A 6 10.39 -44.87 -53.81
N TRP A 7 11.70 -44.51 -53.87
CA TRP A 7 12.60 -44.18 -55.04
C TRP A 7 12.06 -43.38 -56.30
N GLN A 8 12.81 -42.76 -57.25
CA GLN A 8 14.23 -42.78 -57.69
C GLN A 8 14.58 -41.67 -58.74
N PHE A 9 15.88 -41.35 -58.92
CA PHE A 9 16.60 -40.95 -60.19
C PHE A 9 16.12 -39.77 -61.08
N ALA A 10 16.90 -39.17 -62.01
CA ALA A 10 18.35 -39.07 -62.26
C ALA A 10 18.68 -38.01 -63.36
N SER A 11 19.92 -37.48 -63.37
CA SER A 11 20.62 -36.91 -64.56
C SER A 11 20.03 -35.60 -65.17
N SER A 12 20.67 -34.83 -66.09
CA SER A 12 21.96 -34.97 -66.78
C SER A 12 22.61 -33.61 -67.17
N GLN A 13 23.76 -33.71 -67.81
CA GLN A 13 24.79 -32.75 -68.24
C GLN A 13 24.46 -31.44 -69.02
N ARG A 14 25.35 -30.45 -68.80
CA ARG A 14 26.15 -29.58 -69.72
C ARG A 14 25.51 -28.87 -70.94
N GLY A 15 25.87 -27.58 -71.08
CA GLY A 15 25.80 -26.76 -72.31
C GLY A 15 25.12 -25.40 -72.05
N GLY A 16 25.48 -24.26 -72.66
CA GLY A 16 26.55 -24.01 -73.64
C GLY A 16 26.36 -22.75 -74.49
N ARG A 17 26.55 -21.55 -73.91
CA ARG A 17 26.75 -20.21 -74.56
C ARG A 17 25.59 -19.47 -75.28
N GLN A 18 25.72 -18.14 -75.16
CA GLN A 18 25.35 -17.02 -76.07
C GLN A 18 23.95 -16.35 -76.05
N LEU A 19 23.92 -15.22 -75.32
CA LEU A 19 23.49 -13.87 -75.73
C LEU A 19 22.36 -13.70 -76.77
N VAL A 20 21.23 -13.13 -76.33
CA VAL A 20 20.38 -12.22 -77.11
C VAL A 20 20.03 -11.01 -76.23
N GLN A 21 20.01 -9.79 -76.80
CA GLN A 21 19.64 -8.57 -76.10
C GLN A 21 18.13 -8.49 -75.82
N GLY A 22 17.74 -8.05 -74.62
CA GLY A 22 16.36 -7.74 -74.26
C GLY A 22 16.32 -6.72 -73.13
N GLN A 23 15.48 -5.68 -73.28
CA GLN A 23 15.32 -4.63 -72.27
C GLN A 23 14.72 -5.21 -70.98
N VAL A 24 15.38 -5.02 -69.84
CA VAL A 24 14.85 -5.38 -68.52
C VAL A 24 14.56 -4.10 -67.73
N GLY A 25 13.28 -3.72 -67.68
CA GLY A 25 12.81 -2.74 -66.70
C GLY A 25 12.96 -3.29 -65.28
N LEU A 26 13.08 -2.40 -64.28
CA LEU A 26 13.21 -2.80 -62.87
C LEU A 26 12.13 -3.84 -62.48
N PRO A 27 12.50 -4.96 -61.84
CA PRO A 27 11.53 -5.97 -61.45
C PRO A 27 10.50 -5.38 -60.48
N MET A 28 9.23 -5.74 -60.70
CA MET A 28 8.06 -5.24 -59.96
C MET A 28 8.18 -5.36 -58.43
N GLN A 29 8.99 -6.32 -57.95
CA GLN A 29 9.32 -6.50 -56.53
C GLN A 29 10.10 -5.32 -55.92
N LEU A 30 10.97 -4.62 -56.67
CA LEU A 30 11.72 -3.46 -56.15
C LEU A 30 10.82 -2.24 -55.94
N LYS A 31 9.84 -2.02 -56.84
CA LYS A 31 8.81 -0.97 -56.66
C LYS A 31 7.95 -1.26 -55.44
N MET A 32 7.52 -2.51 -55.24
CA MET A 32 6.80 -2.92 -54.03
C MET A 32 7.63 -2.74 -52.75
N PHE A 33 8.95 -2.95 -52.80
CA PHE A 33 9.81 -2.77 -51.63
C PHE A 33 9.97 -1.29 -51.25
N CYS A 34 10.27 -0.41 -52.21
CA CYS A 34 10.32 1.04 -51.95
C CYS A 34 8.96 1.62 -51.54
N GLN A 35 7.85 1.13 -52.12
CA GLN A 35 6.51 1.57 -51.73
C GLN A 35 6.13 1.09 -50.32
N ARG A 36 6.59 -0.10 -49.89
CA ARG A 36 6.47 -0.57 -48.51
C ARG A 36 7.36 0.18 -47.52
N ILE A 37 8.56 0.62 -47.91
CA ILE A 37 9.40 1.49 -47.07
C ILE A 37 8.75 2.88 -46.94
N LEU A 38 8.22 3.45 -48.02
CA LEU A 38 7.53 4.75 -47.96
C LEU A 38 6.25 4.67 -47.11
N LEU A 39 5.47 3.59 -47.23
CA LEU A 39 4.34 3.31 -46.33
C LEU A 39 4.77 3.04 -44.89
N ALA A 40 5.92 2.40 -44.63
CA ALA A 40 6.44 2.22 -43.28
C ALA A 40 6.89 3.55 -42.64
N VAL A 41 7.51 4.44 -43.42
CA VAL A 41 7.88 5.80 -42.96
C VAL A 41 6.64 6.66 -42.74
N ILE A 42 5.62 6.56 -43.61
CA ILE A 42 4.34 7.26 -43.43
C ILE A 42 3.55 6.68 -42.23
N CYS A 43 3.55 5.36 -42.00
CA CYS A 43 2.95 4.75 -40.80
C CYS A 43 3.74 5.08 -39.52
N LEU A 44 5.07 5.26 -39.58
CA LEU A 44 5.87 5.81 -38.48
C LEU A 44 5.55 7.29 -38.19
N HIS A 45 4.77 7.97 -39.05
CA HIS A 45 4.25 9.32 -38.84
C HIS A 45 2.72 9.35 -38.67
N LEU A 46 2.05 8.19 -38.72
CA LEU A 46 0.60 8.02 -38.57
C LEU A 46 0.22 6.91 -37.57
N ASN A 47 1.15 6.54 -36.68
CA ASN A 47 0.74 6.01 -35.39
C ASN A 47 0.14 7.20 -34.62
N PRO A 48 -1.17 7.21 -34.28
CA PRO A 48 -1.62 8.11 -33.24
C PRO A 48 -0.81 7.74 -32.00
N ALA A 49 -0.03 8.68 -31.48
CA ALA A 49 0.71 8.43 -30.26
C ALA A 49 -0.27 7.91 -29.20
N ILE A 50 0.19 6.97 -28.36
CA ILE A 50 -0.42 6.75 -27.04
C ILE A 50 -0.04 7.99 -26.22
N GLY A 51 -0.75 9.06 -26.54
CA GLY A 51 -0.50 10.43 -26.18
C GLY A 51 -1.84 11.01 -25.82
N MET A 52 -2.33 10.62 -24.64
CA MET A 52 -3.16 11.53 -23.88
C MET A 52 -2.38 12.84 -23.80
N LYS A 53 -2.90 13.89 -24.43
CA LYS A 53 -2.49 15.24 -24.04
C LYS A 53 -2.87 15.38 -22.58
N LEU A 54 -1.88 15.43 -21.71
CA LEU A 54 -2.07 15.86 -20.34
C LEU A 54 -2.30 17.38 -20.42
N ASP A 55 -3.53 17.78 -20.73
CA ASP A 55 -4.02 19.16 -20.69
C ASP A 55 -4.11 19.60 -19.22
N VAL A 56 -2.93 19.71 -18.61
CA VAL A 56 -2.67 20.38 -17.34
C VAL A 56 -2.91 21.87 -17.53
N ASN A 57 -3.16 22.56 -16.43
CA ASN A 57 -2.82 23.95 -16.34
C ASN A 57 -1.87 24.08 -15.16
N MET A 58 -0.76 24.81 -15.26
CA MET A 58 0.09 25.10 -14.10
C MET A 58 -0.57 26.21 -13.25
N GLN A 59 -1.83 25.99 -12.90
CA GLN A 59 -2.59 26.78 -11.94
C GLN A 59 -2.25 26.32 -10.52
N GLN A 60 -2.35 27.23 -9.56
CA GLN A 60 -2.17 26.88 -8.15
C GLN A 60 -3.29 25.96 -7.69
N GLY A 61 -2.92 24.82 -7.12
CA GLY A 61 -3.85 23.84 -6.56
C GLY A 61 -3.62 22.41 -7.04
N VAL A 62 -4.43 21.52 -6.48
CA VAL A 62 -4.47 20.09 -6.76
C VAL A 62 -5.49 19.76 -7.85
N GLU A 63 -5.10 18.91 -8.79
CA GLU A 63 -5.94 18.41 -9.88
C GLU A 63 -6.10 16.87 -9.78
N GLU A 64 -7.33 16.36 -9.88
CA GLU A 64 -7.59 14.93 -10.09
C GLU A 64 -7.45 14.60 -11.58
N ARG A 65 -6.61 13.62 -11.92
CA ARG A 65 -6.32 13.22 -13.30
C ARG A 65 -6.24 11.70 -13.44
N ASN A 66 -6.21 11.24 -14.69
CA ASN A 66 -6.03 9.83 -15.04
C ASN A 66 -4.93 9.69 -16.08
N ILE A 67 -4.27 8.53 -16.10
CA ILE A 67 -3.44 8.07 -17.22
C ILE A 67 -3.84 6.65 -17.62
N SER A 68 -3.75 6.34 -18.91
CA SER A 68 -3.92 4.96 -19.38
C SER A 68 -2.63 4.16 -19.16
N VAL A 69 -2.69 3.14 -18.30
CA VAL A 69 -1.59 2.18 -18.04
C VAL A 69 -2.04 0.76 -18.38
N LYS A 70 -1.09 -0.16 -18.60
CA LYS A 70 -1.42 -1.56 -18.88
C LYS A 70 -2.08 -2.24 -17.68
N ILE A 71 -3.04 -3.12 -17.94
CA ILE A 71 -3.53 -4.05 -16.91
C ILE A 71 -2.40 -4.98 -16.45
N ASN A 72 -1.59 -5.47 -17.40
CA ASN A 72 -0.48 -6.40 -17.12
C ASN A 72 0.89 -5.84 -17.57
N HIS A 73 1.81 -5.64 -16.62
CA HIS A 73 3.19 -5.21 -16.85
C HIS A 73 4.18 -6.35 -17.04
N HIS A 74 3.85 -7.59 -16.65
CA HIS A 74 4.77 -8.74 -16.77
C HIS A 74 4.93 -9.23 -18.21
N THR A 75 4.00 -8.92 -19.11
CA THR A 75 4.07 -9.31 -20.53
C THR A 75 4.57 -8.16 -21.41
N ASN A 76 5.69 -8.41 -22.11
CA ASN A 76 6.18 -7.49 -23.14
C ASN A 76 5.30 -7.56 -24.40
N SER A 77 5.06 -6.38 -24.96
CA SER A 77 4.35 -6.07 -26.22
C SER A 77 3.95 -7.24 -27.13
N GLY A 78 2.66 -7.62 -27.11
CA GLY A 78 2.05 -8.41 -28.19
C GLY A 78 0.80 -9.20 -27.79
N THR A 79 0.78 -9.81 -26.60
CA THR A 79 -0.27 -10.77 -26.19
C THR A 79 -1.40 -10.15 -25.38
N ASP A 80 -1.09 -9.18 -24.52
CA ASP A 80 -2.07 -8.38 -23.79
C ASP A 80 -1.83 -6.89 -24.04
N ALA A 81 -2.79 -6.24 -24.69
CA ALA A 81 -2.79 -4.81 -24.99
C ALA A 81 -3.82 -4.03 -24.15
N ARG A 82 -4.48 -4.68 -23.19
CA ARG A 82 -5.51 -4.03 -22.36
C ARG A 82 -4.88 -2.97 -21.46
N VAL A 83 -5.53 -1.82 -21.41
CA VAL A 83 -5.16 -0.68 -20.58
C VAL A 83 -6.36 -0.25 -19.73
N PHE A 84 -6.09 0.39 -18.61
CA PHE A 84 -7.10 1.00 -17.75
C PHE A 84 -6.65 2.40 -17.31
N ASN A 85 -7.61 3.18 -16.81
CA ASN A 85 -7.34 4.52 -16.30
C ASN A 85 -6.92 4.42 -14.83
N LEU A 86 -5.64 4.67 -14.58
CA LEU A 86 -5.08 4.84 -13.24
C LEU A 86 -5.29 6.31 -12.82
N ARG A 87 -6.01 6.52 -11.72
CA ARG A 87 -6.21 7.86 -11.14
C ARG A 87 -4.94 8.30 -10.41
N PHE A 88 -4.68 9.60 -10.46
CA PHE A 88 -3.67 10.25 -9.62
C PHE A 88 -4.08 11.68 -9.31
N LEU A 89 -3.52 12.23 -8.24
CA LEU A 89 -3.58 13.67 -7.96
C LEU A 89 -2.23 14.29 -8.29
N ILE A 90 -2.25 15.51 -8.82
CA ILE A 90 -1.06 16.34 -9.04
C ILE A 90 -1.30 17.71 -8.43
N ASP A 91 -0.37 18.21 -7.63
CA ASP A 91 -0.49 19.53 -6.99
C ASP A 91 0.76 20.38 -7.24
N PHE A 92 0.51 21.57 -7.80
CA PHE A 92 1.50 22.56 -8.20
C PHE A 92 1.66 23.69 -7.17
N THR A 93 0.90 23.70 -6.08
CA THR A 93 0.80 24.83 -5.11
C THR A 93 2.15 25.38 -4.65
N TYR A 94 3.15 24.51 -4.47
CA TYR A 94 4.50 24.88 -4.04
C TYR A 94 5.61 24.61 -5.07
N PHE A 95 5.26 24.17 -6.30
CA PHE A 95 6.26 23.70 -7.26
C PHE A 95 7.07 24.84 -7.89
N ASP A 96 8.40 24.79 -7.74
CA ASP A 96 9.35 25.68 -8.43
C ASP A 96 9.99 24.93 -9.63
N PRO A 97 9.66 25.30 -10.89
CA PRO A 97 10.17 24.62 -12.08
C PRO A 97 11.68 24.87 -12.35
N HIS A 98 12.40 25.53 -11.45
CA HIS A 98 13.84 25.72 -11.53
C HIS A 98 14.62 25.09 -10.37
N GLN A 99 13.98 24.85 -9.22
CA GLN A 99 14.65 24.44 -7.97
C GLN A 99 13.90 23.37 -7.16
N GLY A 100 12.77 22.87 -7.64
CA GLY A 100 11.94 21.88 -6.94
C GLY A 100 12.44 20.43 -7.07
N CYS A 101 11.73 19.53 -6.40
CA CYS A 101 11.82 18.08 -6.59
C CYS A 101 10.42 17.48 -6.88
N ILE A 102 10.31 16.15 -6.88
CA ILE A 102 9.02 15.45 -6.92
C ILE A 102 8.81 14.68 -5.62
N LEU A 103 7.68 14.93 -4.94
CA LEU A 103 7.19 14.10 -3.84
C LEU A 103 6.10 13.18 -4.38
N PHE A 104 6.36 11.88 -4.38
CA PHE A 104 5.45 10.87 -4.93
C PHE A 104 4.85 10.02 -3.79
N TYR A 105 3.56 10.15 -3.52
CA TYR A 105 2.85 9.26 -2.61
C TYR A 105 2.42 7.98 -3.34
N ALA A 106 2.90 6.82 -2.88
CA ALA A 106 2.47 5.52 -3.37
C ALA A 106 1.15 5.12 -2.67
N GLY A 107 0.01 5.27 -3.35
CA GLY A 107 -1.31 4.95 -2.79
C GLY A 107 -1.42 3.52 -2.26
N GLY A 108 -2.27 3.31 -1.28
CA GLY A 108 -2.54 1.99 -0.69
C GLY A 108 -3.99 1.58 -0.89
N TYR A 109 -4.52 0.79 0.04
CA TYR A 109 -5.86 0.18 -0.01
C TYR A 109 -7.06 1.15 0.10
N ASN A 110 -6.93 2.44 -0.21
CA ASN A 110 -8.03 3.42 -0.07
C ASN A 110 -8.08 4.41 -1.23
N ASP A 111 -9.19 5.16 -1.33
CA ASP A 111 -9.30 6.31 -2.24
C ASP A 111 -8.15 7.31 -2.01
N ILE A 112 -7.52 7.73 -3.10
CA ILE A 112 -6.32 8.57 -3.07
C ILE A 112 -6.50 9.92 -2.36
N TRP A 113 -7.72 10.48 -2.34
CA TRP A 113 -8.00 11.70 -1.59
C TRP A 113 -7.90 11.52 -0.08
N GLN A 114 -8.17 10.31 0.44
CA GLN A 114 -8.00 10.03 1.87
C GLN A 114 -6.52 10.11 2.27
N TYR A 115 -5.61 9.68 1.40
CA TYR A 115 -4.17 9.82 1.60
C TYR A 115 -3.72 11.27 1.47
N TYR A 116 -4.21 12.00 0.47
CA TYR A 116 -3.87 13.42 0.27
C TYR A 116 -4.31 14.30 1.45
N ASN A 117 -5.57 14.18 1.87
CA ASN A 117 -6.16 15.03 2.91
C ASN A 117 -5.55 14.80 4.31
N LYS A 118 -5.03 13.60 4.60
CA LYS A 118 -4.38 13.31 5.88
C LYS A 118 -2.88 13.59 5.89
N SER A 119 -2.22 13.61 4.73
CA SER A 119 -0.77 13.71 4.62
C SER A 119 -0.26 15.16 4.59
N GLY A 120 -0.75 16.02 5.49
CA GLY A 120 -0.45 17.45 5.48
C GLY A 120 1.03 17.79 5.69
N PHE A 121 1.81 16.93 6.35
CA PHE A 121 3.27 17.09 6.39
C PHE A 121 3.89 17.03 4.99
N ILE A 122 3.39 16.15 4.11
CA ILE A 122 3.84 16.07 2.71
C ILE A 122 3.34 17.28 1.93
N THR A 123 2.04 17.55 1.96
CA THR A 123 1.40 18.52 1.05
C THR A 123 1.60 19.98 1.45
N GLN A 124 1.89 20.27 2.73
CA GLN A 124 1.99 21.64 3.24
C GLN A 124 3.39 22.00 3.80
N VAL A 125 4.16 21.02 4.27
CA VAL A 125 5.50 21.26 4.86
C VAL A 125 6.59 20.84 3.89
N LEU A 126 6.76 19.55 3.59
CA LEU A 126 7.80 19.05 2.69
C LEU A 126 7.68 19.69 1.31
N ALA A 127 6.47 19.77 0.72
CA ALA A 127 6.29 20.39 -0.58
C ALA A 127 6.68 21.87 -0.61
N LYS A 128 6.45 22.60 0.48
CA LYS A 128 6.84 24.01 0.60
C LYS A 128 8.36 24.17 0.81
N GLU A 129 8.94 23.38 1.70
CA GLU A 129 10.39 23.40 2.01
C GLU A 129 11.26 22.94 0.84
N LEU A 130 10.78 21.98 0.06
CA LEU A 130 11.48 21.38 -1.08
C LEU A 130 11.02 21.97 -2.43
N LYS A 131 10.10 22.94 -2.40
CA LYS A 131 9.44 23.54 -3.58
C LYS A 131 8.91 22.50 -4.58
N ALA A 132 8.35 21.42 -4.05
CA ALA A 132 8.14 20.19 -4.80
C ALA A 132 6.86 20.18 -5.63
N LEU A 133 6.91 19.44 -6.75
CA LEU A 133 5.71 18.90 -7.37
C LEU A 133 5.20 17.73 -6.53
N ILE A 134 3.92 17.76 -6.17
CA ILE A 134 3.28 16.65 -5.49
C ILE A 134 2.61 15.75 -6.53
N LEU A 135 2.82 14.43 -6.40
CA LEU A 135 2.08 13.39 -7.10
C LEU A 135 1.53 12.38 -6.08
N PHE A 136 0.26 12.04 -6.16
CA PHE A 136 -0.34 10.95 -5.38
C PHE A 136 -0.92 9.93 -6.37
N GLY A 137 -0.24 8.79 -6.54
CA GLY A 137 -0.71 7.73 -7.44
C GLY A 137 -1.71 6.82 -6.73
N GLU A 138 -2.93 6.66 -7.25
CA GLU A 138 -3.88 5.71 -6.69
C GLU A 138 -3.43 4.26 -6.92
N HIS A 139 -3.77 3.35 -6.00
CA HIS A 139 -3.50 1.93 -6.19
C HIS A 139 -4.54 1.30 -7.11
N ARG A 140 -4.09 0.45 -8.04
CA ARG A 140 -4.99 -0.41 -8.83
C ARG A 140 -5.95 -1.16 -7.92
N TYR A 141 -7.21 -1.33 -8.37
CA TYR A 141 -8.31 -1.93 -7.62
C TYR A 141 -8.82 -1.12 -6.40
N PHE A 142 -8.41 0.13 -6.22
CA PHE A 142 -8.93 1.02 -5.16
C PHE A 142 -9.41 2.36 -5.71
N GLY A 143 -10.29 3.02 -4.94
CA GLY A 143 -10.85 4.33 -5.28
C GLY A 143 -11.66 4.31 -6.57
N LYS A 144 -11.08 4.81 -7.67
CA LYS A 144 -11.65 4.78 -9.03
C LYS A 144 -10.77 4.02 -10.03
N SER A 145 -9.64 3.46 -9.59
CA SER A 145 -8.58 2.90 -10.44
C SER A 145 -8.79 1.41 -10.72
N PHE A 146 -9.92 1.06 -11.34
CA PHE A 146 -10.33 -0.32 -11.58
C PHE A 146 -9.90 -0.83 -12.96
N PRO A 147 -9.09 -1.90 -13.05
CA PRO A 147 -8.58 -2.39 -14.33
C PRO A 147 -9.66 -2.84 -15.33
N PHE A 148 -10.83 -3.23 -14.84
CA PHE A 148 -11.95 -3.71 -15.66
C PHE A 148 -13.16 -2.75 -15.57
N GLY A 149 -12.90 -1.45 -15.45
CA GLY A 149 -13.89 -0.38 -15.54
C GLY A 149 -14.58 -0.05 -14.22
N ASP A 150 -15.09 -1.06 -13.53
CA ASP A 150 -15.71 -0.92 -12.21
C ASP A 150 -15.18 -1.96 -11.21
N SER A 151 -15.59 -1.79 -9.96
CA SER A 151 -15.14 -2.62 -8.86
C SER A 151 -15.66 -4.05 -8.94
N ASN A 152 -16.96 -4.26 -9.24
CA ASN A 152 -17.56 -5.59 -9.30
C ASN A 152 -16.92 -6.40 -10.43
N THR A 153 -16.79 -5.81 -11.62
CA THR A 153 -16.17 -6.45 -12.77
C THR A 153 -14.68 -6.74 -12.54
N SER A 154 -13.97 -5.87 -11.80
CA SER A 154 -12.55 -6.09 -11.48
C SER A 154 -12.31 -7.19 -10.45
N PHE A 155 -13.28 -7.47 -9.57
CA PHE A 155 -13.19 -8.54 -8.57
C PHE A 155 -13.84 -9.86 -9.00
N ASP A 156 -14.37 -9.94 -10.23
CA ASP A 156 -14.98 -11.16 -10.77
C ASP A 156 -13.95 -12.11 -11.41
N GLY A 157 -14.07 -13.41 -11.10
CA GLY A 157 -13.27 -14.49 -11.69
C GLY A 157 -11.76 -14.21 -11.72
N GLU A 158 -11.17 -14.28 -12.91
CA GLU A 158 -9.73 -14.07 -13.14
C GLU A 158 -9.33 -12.58 -13.22
N ASN A 159 -10.29 -11.65 -13.22
CA ASN A 159 -10.00 -10.21 -13.37
C ASN A 159 -9.23 -9.65 -12.15
N VAL A 160 -9.33 -10.27 -10.98
CA VAL A 160 -8.59 -9.86 -9.78
C VAL A 160 -7.11 -10.29 -9.81
N ALA A 161 -6.70 -11.16 -10.73
CA ALA A 161 -5.33 -11.71 -10.81
C ALA A 161 -4.21 -10.68 -11.05
N TYR A 162 -4.54 -9.44 -11.45
CA TYR A 162 -3.56 -8.36 -11.64
C TYR A 162 -3.43 -7.45 -10.40
N LEU A 163 -4.07 -7.81 -9.28
CA LEU A 163 -3.88 -7.22 -7.95
C LEU A 163 -2.64 -7.86 -7.29
N THR A 164 -1.45 -7.38 -7.68
CA THR A 164 -0.17 -7.77 -7.09
C THR A 164 0.67 -6.54 -6.75
N VAL A 165 1.61 -6.69 -5.82
CA VAL A 165 2.57 -5.65 -5.42
C VAL A 165 3.38 -5.15 -6.61
N GLU A 166 3.88 -6.04 -7.46
CA GLU A 166 4.73 -5.72 -8.60
C GLU A 166 3.98 -4.90 -9.64
N GLN A 167 2.73 -5.27 -9.91
CA GLN A 167 1.89 -4.59 -10.87
C GLN A 167 1.58 -3.15 -10.41
N ALA A 168 1.29 -2.96 -9.12
CA ALA A 168 1.09 -1.63 -8.53
C ALA A 168 2.39 -0.80 -8.51
N MET A 169 3.54 -1.39 -8.16
CA MET A 169 4.83 -0.72 -8.25
C MET A 169 5.13 -0.26 -9.69
N MET A 170 4.83 -1.10 -10.69
CA MET A 170 5.02 -0.74 -12.09
C MET A 170 4.08 0.36 -12.56
N ASP A 171 2.82 0.42 -12.08
CA ASP A 171 1.93 1.56 -12.33
C ASP A 171 2.58 2.89 -11.91
N TYR A 172 3.21 2.92 -10.74
CA TYR A 172 3.87 4.12 -10.20
C TYR A 172 5.13 4.51 -10.97
N VAL A 173 5.96 3.53 -11.37
CA VAL A 173 7.11 3.75 -12.25
C VAL A 173 6.66 4.32 -13.60
N ILE A 174 5.57 3.79 -14.17
CA ILE A 174 5.02 4.25 -15.45
C ILE A 174 4.38 5.64 -15.32
N LEU A 175 3.67 5.93 -14.22
CA LEU A 175 3.11 7.25 -13.92
C LEU A 175 4.20 8.32 -13.87
N LEU A 176 5.24 8.12 -13.04
CA LEU A 176 6.33 9.07 -12.92
C LEU A 176 7.10 9.23 -14.25
N ARG A 177 7.26 8.16 -15.03
CA ARG A 177 7.83 8.23 -16.38
C ARG A 177 6.97 9.10 -17.32
N ILE A 178 5.65 8.91 -17.33
CA ILE A 178 4.72 9.68 -18.16
C ILE A 178 4.74 11.16 -17.78
N ILE A 179 4.76 11.50 -16.49
CA ILE A 179 4.95 12.89 -16.03
C ILE A 179 6.27 13.46 -16.55
N ARG A 180 7.38 12.72 -16.41
CA ARG A 180 8.69 13.16 -16.91
C ARG A 180 8.77 13.33 -18.44
N THR A 181 8.10 12.47 -19.22
CA THR A 181 8.24 12.47 -20.70
C THR A 181 7.14 13.20 -21.44
N GLN A 182 5.92 13.29 -20.92
CA GLN A 182 4.80 13.98 -21.58
C GLN A 182 4.58 15.35 -20.96
N LEU A 183 4.38 15.39 -19.63
CA LEU A 183 4.00 16.63 -18.96
C LEU A 183 5.13 17.66 -18.95
N PHE A 184 6.32 17.32 -18.46
CA PHE A 184 7.40 18.30 -18.40
C PHE A 184 7.89 18.76 -19.78
N GLN A 185 7.78 17.91 -20.81
CA GLN A 185 8.05 18.34 -22.20
C GLN A 185 7.03 19.38 -22.68
N GLN A 186 5.74 19.21 -22.39
CA GLN A 186 4.69 20.16 -22.73
C GLN A 186 4.91 21.55 -22.08
N TYR A 187 5.39 21.58 -20.83
CA TYR A 187 5.68 22.84 -20.11
C TYR A 187 7.11 23.36 -20.29
N LYS A 188 7.97 22.66 -21.03
CA LYS A 188 9.40 22.97 -21.22
C LYS A 188 10.17 23.07 -19.88
N VAL A 189 9.79 22.22 -18.93
CA VAL A 189 10.40 22.13 -17.60
C VAL A 189 11.49 21.04 -17.59
N LYS A 190 12.48 21.16 -16.70
CA LYS A 190 13.48 20.12 -16.40
C LYS A 190 12.77 18.77 -16.16
N SER A 191 13.31 17.66 -16.67
CA SER A 191 12.68 16.33 -16.51
C SER A 191 13.40 15.40 -15.52
N ASP A 192 14.65 15.69 -15.21
CA ASP A 192 15.54 14.99 -14.28
C ASP A 192 15.46 15.58 -12.85
N TYR A 193 14.26 15.84 -12.34
CA TYR A 193 14.10 16.11 -10.90
C TYR A 193 14.33 14.85 -10.07
N ALA A 194 14.95 15.00 -8.90
CA ALA A 194 14.92 13.98 -7.87
C ALA A 194 13.47 13.65 -7.50
N ALA A 195 13.11 12.36 -7.47
CA ALA A 195 11.82 11.90 -7.00
C ALA A 195 11.98 11.14 -5.68
N ILE A 196 11.30 11.61 -4.64
CA ILE A 196 11.26 10.99 -3.32
C ILE A 196 9.89 10.33 -3.18
N VAL A 197 9.88 9.01 -2.94
CA VAL A 197 8.63 8.27 -2.73
C VAL A 197 8.27 8.24 -1.25
N VAL A 198 7.01 8.45 -0.93
CA VAL A 198 6.52 8.55 0.46
C VAL A 198 5.30 7.66 0.65
N GLY A 199 5.13 7.11 1.84
CA GLY A 199 3.89 6.42 2.20
C GLY A 199 3.83 5.98 3.66
N SER A 200 2.60 5.72 4.11
CA SER A 200 2.26 5.17 5.44
C SER A 200 1.84 3.70 5.34
N SER A 201 2.19 2.86 6.32
CA SER A 201 1.68 1.47 6.39
C SER A 201 2.08 0.66 5.14
N TYR A 202 1.13 -0.03 4.50
CA TYR A 202 1.32 -0.63 3.17
C TYR A 202 1.81 0.37 2.09
N SER A 203 1.39 1.65 2.12
CA SER A 203 1.99 2.68 1.25
C SER A 203 3.47 2.93 1.59
N GLY A 204 3.85 2.80 2.85
CA GLY A 204 5.24 2.92 3.30
C GLY A 204 6.09 1.73 2.86
N LEU A 205 5.51 0.53 2.84
CA LEU A 205 6.11 -0.65 2.20
C LEU A 205 6.35 -0.39 0.72
N LEU A 206 5.32 0.03 -0.02
CA LEU A 206 5.45 0.40 -1.43
C LEU A 206 6.52 1.48 -1.65
N ALA A 207 6.63 2.48 -0.78
CA ALA A 207 7.68 3.49 -0.85
C ALA A 207 9.09 2.89 -0.69
N ALA A 208 9.32 2.07 0.34
CA ALA A 208 10.58 1.38 0.55
C ALA A 208 10.91 0.45 -0.65
N TRP A 209 9.95 -0.36 -1.08
CA TRP A 209 10.09 -1.34 -2.15
C TRP A 209 10.36 -0.68 -3.51
N LEU A 210 9.69 0.44 -3.81
CA LEU A 210 9.96 1.25 -5.00
C LEU A 210 11.38 1.82 -5.01
N ARG A 211 11.90 2.27 -3.87
CA ARG A 211 13.29 2.71 -3.76
C ARG A 211 14.28 1.54 -3.88
N ILE A 212 13.98 0.38 -3.29
CA ILE A 212 14.81 -0.84 -3.38
C ILE A 212 14.87 -1.37 -4.82
N LYS A 213 13.73 -1.43 -5.52
CA LYS A 213 13.63 -2.06 -6.85
C LYS A 213 13.82 -1.11 -8.03
N PHE A 214 13.53 0.18 -7.85
CA PHE A 214 13.65 1.20 -8.90
C PHE A 214 14.48 2.42 -8.44
N PRO A 215 15.72 2.24 -7.94
CA PRO A 215 16.55 3.33 -7.40
C PRO A 215 16.99 4.37 -8.46
N SER A 216 16.88 4.05 -9.75
CA SER A 216 17.05 5.00 -10.85
C SER A 216 15.81 5.87 -11.08
N THR A 217 14.62 5.37 -10.73
CA THR A 217 13.34 6.09 -10.85
C THR A 217 13.10 6.99 -9.64
N PHE A 218 13.35 6.47 -8.42
CA PHE A 218 13.16 7.15 -7.14
C PHE A 218 14.50 7.27 -6.40
N GLN A 219 14.88 8.50 -6.06
CA GLN A 219 16.19 8.86 -5.48
C GLN A 219 16.26 8.64 -3.96
N GLY A 220 15.11 8.59 -3.28
CA GLY A 220 15.00 8.23 -1.88
C GLY A 220 13.56 7.88 -1.48
N ALA A 221 13.38 7.39 -0.25
CA ALA A 221 12.08 7.02 0.30
C ALA A 221 11.86 7.52 1.74
N LEU A 222 10.61 7.88 2.07
CA LEU A 222 10.12 8.01 3.45
C LEU A 222 9.02 6.96 3.67
N ALA A 223 9.37 5.90 4.39
CA ALA A 223 8.57 4.72 4.64
C ALA A 223 8.07 4.75 6.09
N SER A 224 6.95 5.45 6.30
CA SER A 224 6.36 5.71 7.62
C SER A 224 5.49 4.55 8.09
N SER A 225 5.72 4.12 9.34
CA SER A 225 5.12 2.95 9.98
C SER A 225 5.01 1.76 9.02
N ALA A 226 6.08 1.48 8.29
CA ALA A 226 6.14 0.47 7.24
C ALA A 226 6.60 -0.87 7.84
N PRO A 227 5.70 -1.86 8.02
CA PRO A 227 6.03 -3.09 8.74
C PRO A 227 6.74 -4.08 7.79
N MET A 228 7.95 -3.73 7.38
CA MET A 228 8.80 -4.44 6.39
C MET A 228 8.96 -5.94 6.64
N ARG A 229 8.78 -6.38 7.88
CA ARG A 229 8.93 -7.76 8.32
C ARG A 229 7.62 -8.48 8.60
N MET A 230 6.43 -7.89 8.43
CA MET A 230 5.18 -8.52 8.92
C MET A 230 4.87 -9.90 8.31
N THR A 231 5.40 -10.21 7.12
CA THR A 231 5.26 -11.52 6.47
C THR A 231 6.31 -12.54 6.91
N ASP A 232 7.24 -12.18 7.80
CA ASP A 232 8.23 -13.07 8.45
C ASP A 232 7.54 -13.93 9.52
N ASN A 233 6.65 -14.80 9.05
CA ASN A 233 5.81 -15.70 9.85
C ASN A 233 6.61 -16.72 10.67
N LEU A 234 7.93 -16.82 10.46
CA LEU A 234 8.83 -17.75 11.13
C LEU A 234 9.66 -17.10 12.24
N SER A 235 10.16 -15.88 12.02
CA SER A 235 11.13 -15.23 12.94
C SER A 235 10.50 -14.17 13.84
N ILE A 236 9.22 -13.86 13.65
CA ILE A 236 8.43 -12.95 14.50
C ILE A 236 7.50 -13.75 15.40
N ASP A 237 7.40 -13.37 16.67
CA ASP A 237 6.37 -13.87 17.58
C ASP A 237 4.97 -13.52 17.03
N PRO A 238 4.13 -14.51 16.69
CA PRO A 238 2.81 -14.25 16.13
C PRO A 238 1.89 -13.48 17.11
N SER A 239 2.19 -13.43 18.40
CA SER A 239 1.44 -12.63 19.37
C SER A 239 1.80 -11.13 19.32
N ALA A 240 2.89 -10.74 18.65
CA ALA A 240 3.55 -9.45 18.84
C ALA A 240 2.66 -8.24 18.56
N PHE A 241 1.79 -8.30 17.55
CA PHE A 241 0.84 -7.21 17.23
C PHE A 241 -0.15 -6.95 18.38
N HIS A 242 -0.78 -8.01 18.90
CA HIS A 242 -1.75 -7.92 19.98
C HIS A 242 -1.10 -7.65 21.35
N VAL A 243 0.12 -8.13 21.56
CA VAL A 243 0.98 -7.74 22.69
C VAL A 243 1.29 -6.24 22.65
N GLN A 244 1.64 -5.69 21.49
CA GLN A 244 1.91 -4.26 21.35
C GLN A 244 0.65 -3.41 21.61
N ILE A 245 -0.52 -3.83 21.12
CA ILE A 245 -1.79 -3.19 21.47
C ILE A 245 -2.03 -3.22 22.99
N THR A 246 -1.77 -4.35 23.63
CA THR A 246 -1.95 -4.50 25.09
C THR A 246 -1.05 -3.55 25.88
N LYS A 247 0.22 -3.41 25.48
CA LYS A 247 1.17 -2.45 26.09
C LYS A 247 0.68 -1.01 25.98
N ILE A 248 0.11 -0.60 24.84
CA ILE A 248 -0.43 0.76 24.66
C ILE A 248 -1.55 1.05 25.67
N TYR A 249 -2.45 0.08 25.89
CA TYR A 249 -3.51 0.19 26.88
C TYR A 249 -2.97 0.19 28.33
N GLU A 250 -1.98 -0.66 28.63
CA GLU A 250 -1.34 -0.75 29.94
C GLU A 250 -0.57 0.53 30.32
N GLN A 251 0.24 1.07 29.40
CA GLN A 251 0.97 2.33 29.55
C GLN A 251 0.02 3.52 29.74
N THR A 252 -1.13 3.49 29.07
CA THR A 252 -2.18 4.52 29.22
C THR A 252 -2.89 4.42 30.57
N ASN A 253 -3.28 3.22 30.98
CA ASN A 253 -3.85 2.95 32.30
C ASN A 253 -3.73 1.45 32.64
N ASN A 254 -2.91 1.12 33.64
CA ASN A 254 -2.58 -0.27 33.99
C ASN A 254 -3.78 -1.14 34.44
N LYS A 255 -4.93 -0.55 34.79
CA LYS A 255 -6.16 -1.30 35.10
C LYS A 255 -7.03 -1.61 33.87
N CYS A 256 -6.76 -0.97 32.74
CA CYS A 256 -7.58 -1.09 31.54
C CYS A 256 -7.48 -2.48 30.87
N PRO A 257 -6.30 -3.11 30.72
CA PRO A 257 -6.20 -4.49 30.22
C PRO A 257 -7.03 -5.49 31.04
N ASP A 258 -6.97 -5.42 32.38
CA ASP A 258 -7.74 -6.29 33.28
C ASP A 258 -9.26 -6.11 33.14
N LEU A 259 -9.72 -4.87 32.95
CA LEU A 259 -11.12 -4.57 32.65
C LEU A 259 -11.54 -5.22 31.33
N ILE A 260 -10.71 -5.08 30.29
CA ILE A 260 -10.98 -5.61 28.95
C ILE A 260 -11.06 -7.14 28.97
N ARG A 261 -10.09 -7.81 29.63
CA ARG A 261 -10.11 -9.26 29.86
C ARG A 261 -11.43 -9.72 30.49
N LYS A 262 -11.83 -9.08 31.60
CA LYS A 262 -13.07 -9.42 32.32
C LYS A 262 -14.32 -9.15 31.49
N GLY A 263 -14.35 -8.08 30.70
CA GLY A 263 -15.44 -7.79 29.75
C GLY A 263 -15.60 -8.88 28.70
N PHE A 264 -14.49 -9.37 28.15
CA PHE A 264 -14.49 -10.51 27.23
C PHE A 264 -14.92 -11.82 27.89
N SER A 265 -14.43 -12.15 29.09
CA SER A 265 -14.87 -13.34 29.84
C SER A 265 -16.36 -13.28 30.19
N ALA A 266 -16.90 -12.09 30.49
CA ALA A 266 -18.32 -11.88 30.75
C ALA A 266 -19.18 -12.09 29.49
N LEU A 267 -18.74 -11.57 28.33
CA LEU A 267 -19.40 -11.84 27.04
C LEU A 267 -19.45 -13.34 26.70
N ILE A 268 -18.34 -14.07 26.89
CA ILE A 268 -18.30 -15.52 26.70
C ILE A 268 -19.28 -16.22 27.66
N SER A 269 -19.31 -15.82 28.93
CA SER A 269 -20.22 -16.37 29.95
C SER A 269 -21.71 -16.18 29.57
N TRP A 270 -22.05 -15.12 28.84
CA TRP A 270 -23.42 -14.84 28.37
C TRP A 270 -23.73 -15.36 26.96
N SER A 271 -22.73 -15.87 26.24
CA SER A 271 -22.84 -16.20 24.80
C SER A 271 -23.91 -17.25 24.45
N GLN A 272 -24.25 -18.13 25.40
CA GLN A 272 -25.30 -19.15 25.23
C GLN A 272 -26.56 -18.87 26.08
N ASP A 273 -26.56 -17.82 26.91
CA ASP A 273 -27.69 -17.46 27.77
C ASP A 273 -28.69 -16.58 27.01
N GLN A 274 -29.67 -17.22 26.38
CA GLN A 274 -30.74 -16.53 25.64
C GLN A 274 -31.51 -15.50 26.49
N SER A 275 -31.56 -15.66 27.83
CA SER A 275 -32.24 -14.69 28.70
C SER A 275 -31.51 -13.34 28.76
N ARG A 276 -30.25 -13.29 28.31
CA ARG A 276 -29.40 -12.09 28.27
C ARG A 276 -29.36 -11.40 26.92
N PHE A 277 -29.91 -11.98 25.86
CA PHE A 277 -29.74 -11.44 24.52
C PHE A 277 -30.40 -10.06 24.36
N LYS A 278 -31.55 -9.83 24.99
CA LYS A 278 -32.13 -8.48 25.07
C LYS A 278 -31.25 -7.47 25.83
N GLU A 279 -30.65 -7.88 26.95
CA GLU A 279 -29.72 -7.03 27.71
C GLU A 279 -28.44 -6.74 26.90
N LEU A 280 -27.93 -7.72 26.14
CA LEU A 280 -26.82 -7.51 25.21
C LEU A 280 -27.16 -6.53 24.09
N GLN A 281 -28.37 -6.61 23.51
CA GLN A 281 -28.82 -5.63 22.52
C GLN A 281 -28.77 -4.22 23.10
N ASP A 282 -29.33 -4.01 24.29
CA ASP A 282 -29.41 -2.68 24.90
C ASP A 282 -28.02 -2.16 25.32
N ILE A 283 -27.11 -3.04 25.76
CA ILE A 283 -25.73 -2.65 26.10
C ILE A 283 -24.90 -2.33 24.85
N TRP A 284 -25.00 -3.10 23.77
CA TRP A 284 -24.17 -2.95 22.57
C TRP A 284 -24.80 -2.13 21.45
N ASP A 285 -26.08 -1.76 21.60
CA ASP A 285 -26.88 -1.08 20.58
C ASP A 285 -26.89 -1.83 19.24
N THR A 286 -27.18 -3.14 19.28
CA THR A 286 -27.19 -3.99 18.07
C THR A 286 -28.46 -3.78 17.25
N CYS A 287 -28.32 -3.77 15.92
CA CYS A 287 -29.41 -3.45 14.98
C CYS A 287 -30.63 -4.39 15.10
N ARG A 288 -30.40 -5.61 15.56
CA ARG A 288 -31.43 -6.55 16.02
C ARG A 288 -31.00 -7.18 17.34
N GLU A 289 -31.93 -7.86 17.99
CA GLU A 289 -31.60 -8.72 19.14
C GLU A 289 -30.69 -9.88 18.67
N PRO A 290 -29.62 -10.22 19.41
CA PRO A 290 -28.89 -11.46 19.24
C PRO A 290 -29.84 -12.67 19.36
N LYS A 291 -29.58 -13.73 18.60
CA LYS A 291 -30.36 -14.98 18.60
C LYS A 291 -29.49 -16.22 18.76
N THR A 292 -28.18 -16.07 18.57
CA THR A 292 -27.22 -17.19 18.53
C THR A 292 -25.92 -16.83 19.24
N GLU A 293 -25.17 -17.85 19.65
CA GLU A 293 -23.79 -17.71 20.13
C GLU A 293 -22.89 -17.02 19.08
N ASN A 294 -23.19 -17.23 17.78
CA ASN A 294 -22.48 -16.60 16.68
C ASN A 294 -22.68 -15.06 16.62
N ASP A 295 -23.87 -14.57 17.00
CA ASP A 295 -24.10 -13.12 17.13
C ASP A 295 -23.24 -12.53 18.25
N VAL A 296 -23.12 -13.22 19.40
CA VAL A 296 -22.27 -12.77 20.51
C VAL A 296 -20.78 -12.88 20.17
N LYS A 297 -20.37 -13.90 19.41
CA LYS A 297 -19.02 -13.99 18.82
C LYS A 297 -18.74 -12.85 17.83
N ASN A 298 -19.72 -12.40 17.06
CA ASN A 298 -19.57 -11.20 16.23
C ASN A 298 -19.32 -9.96 17.10
N ILE A 299 -20.10 -9.74 18.16
CA ILE A 299 -19.88 -8.64 19.13
C ILE A 299 -18.44 -8.65 19.68
N ILE A 300 -17.93 -9.81 20.08
CA ILE A 300 -16.53 -10.01 20.53
C ILE A 300 -15.52 -9.59 19.45
N THR A 301 -15.77 -9.95 18.19
CA THR A 301 -14.94 -9.54 17.05
C THR A 301 -15.01 -8.02 16.83
N LYS A 302 -16.18 -7.39 16.90
CA LYS A 302 -16.33 -5.92 16.77
C LYS A 302 -15.64 -5.17 17.91
N ALA A 303 -15.69 -5.70 19.14
CA ALA A 303 -14.96 -5.18 20.29
C ALA A 303 -13.44 -5.26 20.09
N THR A 304 -12.95 -6.42 19.65
CA THR A 304 -11.54 -6.64 19.29
C THR A 304 -11.07 -5.63 18.24
N LEU A 305 -11.80 -5.51 17.13
CA LEU A 305 -11.48 -4.55 16.05
C LEU A 305 -11.49 -3.09 16.52
N SER A 306 -12.36 -2.75 17.47
CA SER A 306 -12.43 -1.40 18.04
C SER A 306 -11.21 -1.09 18.90
N LEU A 307 -10.80 -2.02 19.76
CA LEU A 307 -9.58 -1.91 20.57
C LEU A 307 -8.33 -1.72 19.69
N THR A 308 -8.18 -2.57 18.65
CA THR A 308 -7.10 -2.46 17.68
C THR A 308 -7.10 -1.11 16.96
N LYS A 309 -8.26 -0.65 16.46
CA LYS A 309 -8.37 0.63 15.76
C LYS A 309 -8.00 1.81 16.66
N LEU A 310 -8.48 1.85 17.91
CA LEU A 310 -8.15 2.93 18.86
C LEU A 310 -6.65 3.04 19.12
N ALA A 311 -5.94 1.90 19.24
CA ALA A 311 -4.49 1.89 19.38
C ALA A 311 -3.76 2.43 18.13
N VAL A 312 -4.17 2.00 16.93
CA VAL A 312 -3.60 2.49 15.66
C VAL A 312 -3.73 4.01 15.51
N VAL A 313 -4.90 4.58 15.85
CA VAL A 313 -5.18 6.03 15.70
C VAL A 313 -5.08 6.82 17.02
N ASN A 314 -4.22 6.39 17.95
CA ASN A 314 -4.06 7.00 19.27
C ASN A 314 -3.30 8.35 19.22
N TYR A 315 -3.88 9.36 18.56
CA TYR A 315 -3.23 10.65 18.27
C TYR A 315 -3.45 11.70 19.38
N PRO A 316 -2.54 12.68 19.54
CA PRO A 316 -2.64 13.73 20.56
C PRO A 316 -3.74 14.78 20.36
N TYR A 317 -4.51 14.68 19.27
CA TYR A 317 -5.59 15.62 18.91
C TYR A 317 -6.81 14.88 18.33
N PRO A 318 -8.00 15.50 18.32
CA PRO A 318 -9.19 14.90 17.73
C PRO A 318 -9.02 14.58 16.24
N THR A 319 -9.60 13.46 15.80
CA THR A 319 -9.52 13.01 14.40
C THR A 319 -10.88 12.64 13.83
N HIS A 320 -10.99 12.64 12.50
CA HIS A 320 -12.20 12.28 11.76
C HIS A 320 -11.92 11.25 10.64
N PHE A 321 -10.79 10.54 10.71
CA PHE A 321 -10.35 9.65 9.62
C PHE A 321 -11.17 8.36 9.52
N MET A 322 -11.28 7.59 10.62
CA MET A 322 -12.13 6.39 10.68
C MET A 322 -13.53 6.67 11.21
N ALA A 323 -13.60 7.53 12.23
CA ALA A 323 -14.81 8.08 12.84
C ALA A 323 -14.41 9.33 13.66
N PRO A 324 -15.36 10.12 14.19
CA PRO A 324 -15.08 11.24 15.09
C PRO A 324 -14.51 10.75 16.44
N LEU A 325 -13.19 10.84 16.60
CA LEU A 325 -12.47 10.42 17.81
C LEU A 325 -11.87 11.62 18.55
N PRO A 326 -11.82 11.59 19.90
CA PRO A 326 -11.15 12.61 20.70
C PRO A 326 -9.62 12.50 20.61
N ALA A 327 -8.91 13.48 21.18
CA ALA A 327 -7.50 13.34 21.50
C ALA A 327 -7.27 12.17 22.47
N TRP A 328 -6.15 11.45 22.31
CA TRP A 328 -5.79 10.28 23.11
C TRP A 328 -6.95 9.28 23.31
N PRO A 329 -7.52 8.75 22.22
CA PRO A 329 -8.76 8.00 22.27
C PRO A 329 -8.67 6.71 23.10
N VAL A 330 -7.49 6.12 23.29
CA VAL A 330 -7.28 5.01 24.24
C VAL A 330 -7.45 5.49 25.70
N ALA A 331 -6.93 6.66 26.04
CA ALA A 331 -7.01 7.23 27.39
C ALA A 331 -8.45 7.63 27.76
N GLU A 332 -9.16 8.28 26.83
CA GLU A 332 -10.59 8.58 26.98
C GLU A 332 -11.41 7.30 27.18
N ALA A 333 -11.20 6.29 26.33
CA ALA A 333 -11.94 5.03 26.38
C ALA A 333 -11.71 4.28 27.69
N CYS A 334 -10.45 4.13 28.12
CA CYS A 334 -10.10 3.49 29.39
C CYS A 334 -10.68 4.25 30.59
N THR A 335 -10.61 5.58 30.59
CA THR A 335 -11.14 6.42 31.69
C THR A 335 -12.65 6.24 31.83
N LYS A 336 -13.40 6.29 30.72
CA LYS A 336 -14.85 6.07 30.71
C LYS A 336 -15.24 4.66 31.12
N ALA A 337 -14.54 3.64 30.60
CA ALA A 337 -14.81 2.25 30.92
C ALA A 337 -14.59 1.95 32.41
N LEU A 338 -13.48 2.43 32.99
CA LEU A 338 -13.16 2.25 34.41
C LEU A 338 -14.17 2.97 35.32
N ALA A 339 -14.67 4.14 34.92
CA ALA A 339 -15.66 4.90 35.68
C ALA A 339 -17.06 4.24 35.75
N LEU A 340 -17.32 3.20 34.94
CA LEU A 340 -18.57 2.43 34.97
C LEU A 340 -18.55 1.26 35.95
N LEU A 341 -17.41 0.93 36.55
CA LEU A 341 -17.29 -0.20 37.48
C LEU A 341 -17.59 0.25 38.94
N PRO A 342 -18.58 -0.35 39.62
CA PRO A 342 -18.81 -0.13 41.04
C PRO A 342 -17.76 -0.85 41.91
N GLU A 343 -17.85 -0.73 43.24
CA GLU A 343 -16.92 -1.40 44.17
C GLU A 343 -16.97 -2.95 44.07
N HIS A 344 -18.13 -3.50 43.71
CA HIS A 344 -18.33 -4.94 43.51
C HIS A 344 -18.99 -5.22 42.14
N PRO A 345 -18.23 -5.12 41.02
CA PRO A 345 -18.78 -5.24 39.68
C PRO A 345 -19.37 -6.62 39.38
N GLN A 346 -20.53 -6.64 38.75
CA GLN A 346 -21.13 -7.83 38.18
C GLN A 346 -20.66 -8.05 36.73
N LEU A 347 -20.97 -9.21 36.15
CA LEU A 347 -20.63 -9.51 34.74
C LEU A 347 -21.18 -8.44 33.78
N SER A 348 -22.41 -7.96 34.01
CA SER A 348 -23.04 -6.92 33.18
C SER A 348 -22.29 -5.58 33.21
N ASP A 349 -21.61 -5.26 34.30
CA ASP A 349 -20.83 -4.01 34.44
C ASP A 349 -19.55 -4.07 33.61
N TYR A 350 -18.86 -5.22 33.58
CA TYR A 350 -17.73 -5.43 32.68
C TYR A 350 -18.13 -5.42 31.20
N ILE A 351 -19.31 -5.95 30.85
CA ILE A 351 -19.83 -5.90 29.47
C ILE A 351 -20.18 -4.44 29.08
N LYS A 352 -20.82 -3.68 29.98
CA LYS A 352 -21.08 -2.23 29.77
C LYS A 352 -19.79 -1.43 29.60
N ALA A 353 -18.77 -1.71 30.43
CA ALA A 353 -17.48 -1.05 30.34
C ALA A 353 -16.76 -1.34 29.01
N LEU A 354 -16.75 -2.60 28.56
CA LEU A 354 -16.18 -2.97 27.25
C LEU A 354 -16.97 -2.38 26.08
N SER A 355 -18.31 -2.33 26.16
CA SER A 355 -19.16 -1.63 25.19
C SER A 355 -18.88 -0.12 25.14
N SER A 356 -18.60 0.51 26.29
CA SER A 356 -18.22 1.93 26.36
C SER A 356 -16.96 2.23 25.53
N ILE A 357 -15.97 1.33 25.54
CA ILE A 357 -14.77 1.44 24.70
C ILE A 357 -15.15 1.45 23.22
N HIS A 358 -15.98 0.49 22.77
CA HIS A 358 -16.48 0.44 21.38
C HIS A 358 -17.26 1.72 21.00
N LYS A 359 -18.07 2.25 21.92
CA LYS A 359 -18.87 3.48 21.73
C LYS A 359 -18.03 4.76 21.62
N THR A 360 -16.72 4.72 21.89
CA THR A 360 -15.79 5.86 21.70
C THR A 360 -15.79 6.39 20.26
N PHE A 361 -15.98 5.51 19.27
CA PHE A 361 -16.07 5.88 17.84
C PHE A 361 -17.32 6.68 17.46
N LYS A 362 -18.36 6.70 18.31
CA LYS A 362 -19.65 7.38 18.04
C LYS A 362 -20.23 7.01 16.66
N TRP A 363 -20.32 5.71 16.38
CA TRP A 363 -20.90 5.20 15.13
C TRP A 363 -22.31 5.79 14.93
N PRO A 364 -22.67 6.25 13.70
CA PRO A 364 -23.96 6.88 13.44
C PRO A 364 -25.12 5.88 13.32
N THR A 365 -24.81 4.59 13.33
CA THR A 365 -25.75 3.47 13.22
C THR A 365 -25.51 2.49 14.36
N CYS A 366 -26.54 1.71 14.68
CA CYS A 366 -26.45 0.51 15.49
C CYS A 366 -25.34 -0.44 15.01
N LEU A 367 -24.90 -1.35 15.89
CA LEU A 367 -23.93 -2.39 15.59
C LEU A 367 -24.60 -3.52 14.78
N PRO A 368 -24.24 -3.75 13.50
CA PRO A 368 -24.83 -4.83 12.71
C PRO A 368 -24.32 -6.19 13.18
N LEU A 369 -25.21 -7.19 13.18
CA LEU A 369 -24.89 -8.60 13.39
C LEU A 369 -24.73 -9.32 12.03
N PRO A 370 -24.22 -10.56 11.97
CA PRO A 370 -23.80 -11.19 10.70
C PRO A 370 -24.87 -11.25 9.59
N GLU A 371 -26.16 -11.35 9.94
CA GLU A 371 -27.26 -11.37 8.97
C GLU A 371 -27.62 -9.95 8.44
N ASP A 372 -27.18 -8.91 9.14
CA ASP A 372 -27.40 -7.50 8.79
C ASP A 372 -26.23 -6.94 7.94
N GLU A 373 -25.09 -7.63 7.89
CA GLU A 373 -23.90 -7.19 7.17
C GLU A 373 -23.92 -7.58 5.68
N SER A 374 -23.84 -6.58 4.80
CA SER A 374 -23.49 -6.81 3.40
C SER A 374 -22.01 -7.14 3.26
N ALA A 375 -21.67 -8.00 2.29
CA ALA A 375 -20.28 -8.36 2.02
C ALA A 375 -19.48 -7.15 1.52
N SER A 376 -18.77 -6.47 2.43
CA SER A 376 -17.93 -5.32 2.10
C SER A 376 -16.88 -5.71 1.05
N LEU A 377 -16.92 -5.03 -0.09
CA LEU A 377 -15.97 -5.27 -1.18
C LEU A 377 -14.53 -5.05 -0.72
N TYR A 378 -14.30 -4.05 0.14
CA TYR A 378 -13.02 -3.75 0.79
C TYR A 378 -12.41 -4.98 1.47
N ASN A 379 -13.22 -5.74 2.21
CA ASN A 379 -12.77 -6.96 2.89
C ASN A 379 -12.36 -8.03 1.87
N GLN A 380 -13.11 -8.16 0.76
CA GLN A 380 -12.77 -9.10 -0.31
C GLN A 380 -11.43 -8.76 -0.98
N VAL A 381 -11.12 -7.46 -1.16
CA VAL A 381 -9.82 -7.01 -1.70
C VAL A 381 -8.68 -7.36 -0.76
N TYR A 382 -8.85 -7.07 0.53
CA TYR A 382 -7.85 -7.31 1.56
C TYR A 382 -7.57 -8.81 1.74
N ASP A 383 -8.64 -9.60 1.85
CA ASP A 383 -8.59 -11.07 1.91
C ASP A 383 -7.87 -11.66 0.69
N TYR A 384 -8.20 -11.22 -0.53
CA TYR A 384 -7.54 -11.69 -1.75
C TYR A 384 -6.04 -11.36 -1.74
N PHE A 385 -5.69 -10.12 -1.40
CA PHE A 385 -4.30 -9.65 -1.42
C PHE A 385 -3.43 -10.34 -0.36
N HIS A 386 -4.03 -10.63 0.81
CA HIS A 386 -3.43 -11.50 1.80
C HIS A 386 -3.27 -12.91 1.23
N CYS A 387 -4.35 -13.58 0.79
CA CYS A 387 -4.29 -14.92 0.18
C CYS A 387 -3.33 -15.07 -1.03
N ASN A 388 -2.87 -13.96 -1.62
CA ASN A 388 -1.84 -13.95 -2.64
C ASN A 388 -0.43 -13.75 -2.04
N GLN A 389 -0.12 -12.56 -1.52
CA GLN A 389 1.27 -12.11 -1.25
C GLN A 389 1.53 -11.58 0.18
N MET A 390 0.49 -11.18 0.92
CA MET A 390 0.65 -10.30 2.11
C MET A 390 0.24 -10.97 3.44
N ILE A 391 0.54 -12.25 3.63
CA ILE A 391 0.08 -12.99 4.81
C ILE A 391 0.97 -12.75 6.02
N SER A 392 0.34 -12.32 7.11
CA SER A 392 0.95 -12.21 8.43
C SER A 392 0.13 -12.97 9.46
N ASN A 393 0.71 -14.02 10.05
CA ASN A 393 0.15 -14.80 11.17
C ASN A 393 -0.10 -13.92 12.41
N SER A 394 0.62 -12.81 12.51
CA SER A 394 0.61 -11.90 13.65
C SER A 394 -0.69 -11.12 13.78
N LEU A 395 -1.47 -11.04 12.69
CA LEU A 395 -2.78 -10.39 12.66
C LEU A 395 -3.92 -11.29 13.15
N TYR A 396 -3.69 -12.60 13.21
CA TYR A 396 -4.72 -13.59 13.56
C TYR A 396 -4.48 -14.19 14.94
N THR A 397 -3.24 -14.24 15.39
CA THR A 397 -2.85 -14.87 16.66
C THR A 397 -3.08 -13.94 17.84
N ARG A 398 -3.81 -14.46 18.83
CA ARG A 398 -4.04 -13.89 20.16
C ARG A 398 -3.97 -15.07 21.12
N ASN A 399 -3.16 -15.00 22.16
CA ASN A 399 -2.98 -16.09 23.12
C ASN A 399 -3.72 -15.83 24.44
N GLY A 400 -4.16 -14.60 24.69
CA GLY A 400 -4.90 -14.23 25.91
C GLY A 400 -4.09 -14.31 27.21
N VAL A 401 -2.77 -14.52 27.12
CA VAL A 401 -1.80 -14.53 28.22
C VAL A 401 -0.96 -13.26 28.17
N SER A 402 -0.16 -13.07 27.12
CA SER A 402 0.66 -11.87 26.91
C SER A 402 -0.10 -10.70 26.27
N ASP A 403 -1.25 -10.98 25.67
CA ASP A 403 -2.18 -9.97 25.15
C ASP A 403 -3.53 -10.00 25.91
N MET A 404 -4.25 -8.86 25.92
CA MET A 404 -5.49 -8.66 26.69
C MET A 404 -6.78 -9.22 26.06
N PHE A 405 -6.67 -9.90 24.91
CA PHE A 405 -7.83 -10.39 24.18
C PHE A 405 -8.22 -11.80 24.61
N LEU A 406 -9.29 -12.33 24.02
CA LEU A 406 -9.56 -13.77 24.08
C LEU A 406 -8.56 -14.51 23.19
N PRO A 407 -8.13 -15.72 23.57
CA PRO A 407 -7.34 -16.57 22.69
C PRO A 407 -8.10 -16.79 21.38
N ALA A 408 -7.41 -16.56 20.28
CA ALA A 408 -7.84 -17.05 18.98
C ALA A 408 -7.53 -18.55 18.88
N GLN A 409 -8.01 -19.19 17.81
CA GLN A 409 -7.40 -20.44 17.37
C GLN A 409 -5.94 -20.15 16.98
N ASP A 410 -5.02 -21.05 17.32
CA ASP A 410 -3.63 -20.95 16.90
C ASP A 410 -3.54 -20.87 15.38
N TRP A 411 -2.55 -20.11 14.88
CA TRP A 411 -2.35 -19.95 13.45
C TRP A 411 -1.98 -21.28 12.78
N ASP A 412 -2.86 -21.78 11.92
CA ASP A 412 -2.63 -22.96 11.10
C ASP A 412 -2.45 -22.56 9.62
N GLN A 413 -1.27 -22.88 9.08
CA GLN A 413 -0.91 -22.58 7.70
C GLN A 413 -1.64 -23.47 6.69
N GLU A 414 -1.99 -24.71 7.04
CA GLU A 414 -2.77 -25.60 6.18
C GLU A 414 -4.23 -25.14 6.14
N GLU A 415 -4.82 -24.73 7.27
CA GLU A 415 -6.17 -24.18 7.32
C GLU A 415 -6.28 -22.86 6.55
N MET A 416 -5.33 -21.93 6.72
CA MET A 416 -5.29 -20.69 5.94
C MET A 416 -5.14 -20.97 4.44
N THR A 417 -4.25 -21.89 4.05
CA THR A 417 -4.07 -22.30 2.65
C THR A 417 -5.36 -22.88 2.09
N LYS A 418 -6.04 -23.75 2.85
CA LYS A 418 -7.32 -24.34 2.46
C LYS A 418 -8.41 -23.27 2.31
N TRP A 419 -8.53 -22.33 3.25
CA TRP A 419 -9.51 -21.25 3.18
C TRP A 419 -9.29 -20.34 1.96
N CYS A 420 -8.05 -19.94 1.70
CA CYS A 420 -7.69 -19.17 0.51
C CYS A 420 -7.98 -19.92 -0.79
N TYR A 421 -7.72 -21.22 -0.85
CA TYR A 421 -8.03 -22.04 -2.01
C TYR A 421 -9.54 -22.24 -2.20
N ASP A 422 -10.28 -22.51 -1.13
CA ASP A 422 -11.73 -22.69 -1.17
C ASP A 422 -12.45 -21.41 -1.60
N LYS A 423 -12.03 -20.25 -1.08
CA LYS A 423 -12.68 -18.94 -1.32
C LYS A 423 -12.20 -18.24 -2.59
N TYR A 424 -10.90 -18.25 -2.89
CA TYR A 424 -10.28 -17.48 -3.99
C TYR A 424 -9.55 -18.31 -5.03
N LYS A 425 -9.45 -19.64 -4.85
CA LYS A 425 -8.65 -20.55 -5.71
C LYS A 425 -7.16 -20.18 -5.75
N LEU A 426 -6.70 -19.43 -4.74
CA LEU A 426 -5.30 -19.06 -4.55
C LEU A 426 -4.59 -20.07 -3.64
N ILE A 427 -3.31 -20.28 -3.91
CA ILE A 427 -2.38 -20.86 -2.94
C ILE A 427 -1.51 -19.70 -2.43
N PRO A 428 -1.67 -19.31 -1.15
CA PRO A 428 -0.75 -18.45 -0.41
C PRO A 428 0.74 -18.57 -0.75
N GLN A 429 1.34 -17.44 -1.13
CA GLN A 429 2.79 -17.34 -1.34
C GLN A 429 3.46 -16.70 -0.11
N TYR A 430 3.44 -17.41 1.03
CA TYR A 430 3.88 -16.90 2.35
C TYR A 430 5.24 -16.18 2.35
N ASP A 431 6.21 -16.70 1.60
CA ASP A 431 7.57 -16.19 1.54
C ASP A 431 7.82 -15.16 0.42
N TRP A 432 6.82 -14.89 -0.44
CA TRP A 432 7.05 -14.16 -1.70
C TRP A 432 7.67 -12.78 -1.52
N VAL A 433 7.15 -11.99 -0.58
CA VAL A 433 7.67 -10.64 -0.28
C VAL A 433 9.10 -10.73 0.26
N LEU A 434 9.40 -11.73 1.08
CA LEU A 434 10.71 -11.92 1.69
C LEU A 434 11.76 -12.39 0.68
N ASP A 435 11.38 -13.28 -0.24
CA ASP A 435 12.26 -13.76 -1.31
C ASP A 435 12.49 -12.72 -2.40
N ASN A 436 11.46 -11.96 -2.75
CA ASN A 436 11.55 -10.96 -3.81
C ASN A 436 12.11 -9.62 -3.33
N ILE A 437 11.84 -9.18 -2.10
CA ILE A 437 12.27 -7.88 -1.59
C ILE A 437 13.36 -7.98 -0.51
N GLY A 438 13.25 -8.94 0.40
CA GLY A 438 14.05 -9.03 1.64
C GLY A 438 13.25 -8.61 2.87
N GLY A 439 13.83 -8.80 4.06
CA GLY A 439 13.21 -8.43 5.35
C GLY A 439 13.33 -9.49 6.45
N ARG A 440 13.80 -10.70 6.14
CA ARG A 440 14.08 -11.75 7.14
C ARG A 440 15.26 -11.34 8.02
N ASP A 441 16.32 -10.83 7.39
CA ASP A 441 17.48 -10.24 8.06
C ASP A 441 17.75 -8.85 7.45
N PRO A 442 17.09 -7.79 7.94
CA PRO A 442 17.25 -6.45 7.37
C PRO A 442 18.69 -5.93 7.35
N LYS A 443 19.55 -6.37 8.29
CA LYS A 443 20.96 -5.96 8.35
C LYS A 443 21.75 -6.54 7.18
N LYS A 444 21.42 -7.76 6.76
CA LYS A 444 22.01 -8.42 5.58
C LYS A 444 21.31 -8.01 4.29
N ASP A 445 19.99 -8.17 4.23
CA ASP A 445 19.13 -7.99 3.05
C ASP A 445 19.20 -6.55 2.51
N PHE A 446 19.31 -5.55 3.40
CA PHE A 446 19.36 -4.14 3.03
C PHE A 446 20.75 -3.50 3.25
N SER A 447 21.80 -4.28 3.46
CA SER A 447 23.18 -3.80 3.71
C SER A 447 23.73 -2.84 2.65
N SER A 448 23.34 -3.02 1.38
CA SER A 448 23.75 -2.21 0.23
C SER A 448 22.76 -1.09 -0.12
N ILE A 449 21.56 -1.09 0.47
CA ILE A 449 20.50 -0.12 0.18
C ILE A 449 20.85 1.23 0.82
N GLU A 450 20.42 2.32 0.16
CA GLU A 450 20.64 3.70 0.60
C GLU A 450 19.42 4.60 0.30
N ASN A 451 19.33 5.69 1.04
CA ASN A 451 18.32 6.75 0.93
C ASN A 451 16.90 6.25 1.26
N ILE A 452 16.72 5.58 2.40
CA ILE A 452 15.40 5.28 2.96
C ILE A 452 15.37 5.80 4.40
N ILE A 453 14.30 6.51 4.75
CA ILE A 453 13.91 6.75 6.14
C ILE A 453 12.84 5.72 6.49
N PHE A 454 13.08 4.93 7.52
CA PHE A 454 12.06 4.14 8.21
C PHE A 454 11.67 4.87 9.50
N SER A 455 10.59 5.64 9.44
CA SER A 455 9.98 6.27 10.62
C SER A 455 8.94 5.33 11.22
N ASN A 456 8.89 5.20 12.55
CA ASN A 456 7.87 4.40 13.25
C ASN A 456 7.43 5.08 14.54
N GLY A 457 6.13 5.02 14.83
CA GLY A 457 5.59 5.43 16.12
C GLY A 457 5.90 4.42 17.23
N GLU A 458 6.35 4.88 18.40
CA GLU A 458 6.61 4.03 19.57
C GLU A 458 5.35 3.31 20.10
N ILE A 459 4.19 3.98 20.02
CA ILE A 459 2.87 3.44 20.42
C ILE A 459 2.05 3.01 19.19
N ASP A 460 2.72 2.59 18.12
CA ASP A 460 2.09 1.98 16.95
C ASP A 460 2.03 0.44 17.11
N PRO A 461 0.83 -0.18 17.03
CA PRO A 461 0.71 -1.64 16.95
C PRO A 461 1.58 -2.29 15.87
N TRP A 462 1.83 -1.62 14.75
CA TRP A 462 2.61 -2.14 13.62
C TRP A 462 4.13 -2.12 13.81
N LEU A 463 4.62 -1.51 14.89
CA LEU A 463 6.05 -1.38 15.22
C LEU A 463 6.78 -2.74 15.22
N TYR A 464 6.10 -3.83 15.60
CA TYR A 464 6.67 -5.19 15.65
C TYR A 464 7.26 -5.67 14.31
N GLY A 465 6.66 -5.26 13.19
CA GLY A 465 7.12 -5.59 11.85
C GLY A 465 8.02 -4.51 11.24
N GLY A 466 8.23 -3.38 11.92
CA GLY A 466 9.00 -2.25 11.43
C GLY A 466 10.51 -2.50 11.39
N ILE A 467 11.23 -1.59 10.73
CA ILE A 467 12.68 -1.45 10.90
C ILE A 467 12.94 -0.47 12.04
N THR A 468 13.46 -0.97 13.16
CA THR A 468 13.66 -0.22 14.41
C THR A 468 15.13 -0.12 14.83
N GLU A 469 16.03 -0.86 14.18
CA GLU A 469 17.47 -0.83 14.41
C GLU A 469 18.20 -0.29 13.18
N GLU A 470 19.34 0.38 13.39
CA GLU A 470 20.21 0.81 12.30
C GLU A 470 20.73 -0.37 11.48
N ILE A 471 20.61 -0.25 10.15
CA ILE A 471 21.04 -1.25 9.17
C ILE A 471 22.43 -0.91 8.62
N ASN A 472 22.62 0.35 8.21
CA ASN A 472 23.86 0.90 7.67
C ASN A 472 23.82 2.44 7.79
N ASP A 473 24.92 3.11 7.45
CA ASP A 473 25.11 4.56 7.53
C ASP A 473 24.34 5.40 6.49
N ARG A 474 23.58 4.76 5.59
CA ARG A 474 22.85 5.39 4.46
C ARG A 474 21.33 5.14 4.52
N ILE A 475 20.86 4.37 5.50
CA ILE A 475 19.46 4.19 5.85
C ILE A 475 19.23 4.89 7.18
N LYS A 476 18.23 5.76 7.24
CA LYS A 476 17.85 6.46 8.45
C LYS A 476 16.72 5.71 9.14
N VAL A 477 16.83 5.49 10.45
CA VAL A 477 15.77 4.91 11.28
C VAL A 477 15.37 5.95 12.29
N ILE A 478 14.06 6.21 12.43
CA ILE A 478 13.51 7.22 13.31
C ILE A 478 12.38 6.57 14.13
N LEU A 479 12.66 6.27 15.40
CA LEU A 479 11.62 5.90 16.35
C LEU A 479 11.08 7.18 16.99
N ILE A 480 9.76 7.36 16.98
CA ILE A 480 9.11 8.59 17.43
C ILE A 480 8.38 8.35 18.76
N PRO A 481 8.92 8.83 19.90
CA PRO A 481 8.31 8.65 21.21
C PRO A 481 6.89 9.20 21.31
N ASN A 482 5.98 8.42 21.90
CA ASN A 482 4.55 8.70 22.04
C ASN A 482 3.78 8.99 20.73
N ALA A 483 4.31 8.63 19.57
CA ALA A 483 3.57 8.68 18.31
C ALA A 483 2.89 7.34 17.99
N ALA A 484 1.65 7.40 17.52
CA ALA A 484 0.95 6.23 16.96
C ALA A 484 1.19 6.14 15.42
N HIS A 485 0.38 5.36 14.73
CA HIS A 485 0.61 4.96 13.34
C HIS A 485 0.75 6.14 12.37
N SER A 486 1.94 6.30 11.78
CA SER A 486 2.26 7.35 10.78
C SER A 486 1.91 8.79 11.17
N LEU A 487 2.05 9.14 12.45
CA LEU A 487 1.76 10.50 12.94
C LEU A 487 2.71 11.56 12.35
N ASP A 488 3.92 11.17 11.93
CA ASP A 488 4.89 11.98 11.16
C ASP A 488 4.27 12.54 9.89
N LEU A 489 3.55 11.73 9.11
CA LEU A 489 2.95 12.20 7.85
C LEU A 489 1.70 13.06 8.04
N ALA A 490 1.09 13.06 9.23
CA ALA A 490 -0.14 13.80 9.51
C ALA A 490 0.02 15.32 9.31
N THR A 491 -1.09 16.02 9.10
CA THR A 491 -1.10 17.50 9.08
C THR A 491 -0.57 18.06 10.40
N PRO A 492 0.38 19.01 10.40
CA PRO A 492 0.89 19.61 11.63
C PRO A 492 -0.20 20.20 12.51
N ASN A 493 -0.06 20.00 13.82
CA ASN A 493 -1.03 20.38 14.84
C ASN A 493 -0.33 21.06 16.02
N SER A 494 -1.02 21.99 16.71
CA SER A 494 -0.47 22.63 17.91
C SER A 494 -0.32 21.68 19.10
N ALA A 495 -0.94 20.50 19.06
CA ALA A 495 -0.79 19.42 20.04
C ALA A 495 0.29 18.38 19.63
N ASP A 496 1.02 18.58 18.53
CA ASP A 496 2.13 17.70 18.15
C ASP A 496 3.22 17.70 19.25
N PRO A 497 3.66 16.52 19.74
CA PRO A 497 4.69 16.45 20.77
C PRO A 497 6.05 16.92 20.22
N PRO A 498 6.94 17.48 21.05
CA PRO A 498 8.26 17.94 20.61
C PRO A 498 9.10 16.87 19.91
N SER A 499 8.95 15.59 20.30
CA SER A 499 9.56 14.44 19.63
C SER A 499 9.18 14.35 18.15
N LEU A 500 7.88 14.46 17.84
CA LEU A 500 7.35 14.41 16.49
C LEU A 500 7.83 15.60 15.63
N ILE A 501 7.86 16.80 16.21
CA ILE A 501 8.37 18.00 15.53
C ILE A 501 9.85 17.80 15.17
N GLN A 502 10.65 17.29 16.10
CA GLN A 502 12.06 16.98 15.86
C GLN A 502 12.27 15.88 14.80
N SER A 503 11.47 14.82 14.83
CA SER A 503 11.50 13.75 13.81
C SER A 503 11.21 14.28 12.41
N ARG A 504 10.18 15.12 12.26
CA ARG A 504 9.86 15.78 10.98
C ARG A 504 10.97 16.69 10.47
N LEU A 505 11.67 17.41 11.36
CA LEU A 505 12.84 18.21 10.97
C LEU A 505 13.99 17.32 10.47
N GLU A 506 14.22 16.18 11.13
CA GLU A 506 15.23 15.21 10.72
C GLU A 506 14.89 14.54 9.37
N GLU A 507 13.61 14.26 9.11
CA GLU A 507 13.10 13.81 7.81
C GLU A 507 13.33 14.85 6.71
N ILE A 508 12.97 16.13 6.96
CA ILE A 508 13.19 17.24 6.03
C ILE A 508 14.67 17.36 5.65
N GLU A 509 15.57 17.46 6.63
CA GLU A 509 17.00 17.68 6.37
C GLU A 509 17.66 16.45 5.72
N THR A 510 17.25 15.24 6.09
CA THR A 510 17.68 14.01 5.43
C THR A 510 17.27 14.02 3.96
N ILE A 511 16.00 14.33 3.65
CA ILE A 511 15.50 14.38 2.26
C ILE A 511 16.17 15.51 1.46
N LYS A 512 16.35 16.70 2.03
CA LYS A 512 17.11 17.82 1.43
C LYS A 512 18.52 17.36 1.04
N SER A 513 19.21 16.63 1.92
CA SER A 513 20.57 16.15 1.64
C SER A 513 20.65 15.22 0.41
N TRP A 514 19.67 14.34 0.23
CA TRP A 514 19.60 13.44 -0.93
C TRP A 514 19.33 14.17 -2.23
N ILE A 515 18.43 15.16 -2.22
CA ILE A 515 18.12 16.00 -3.38
C ILE A 515 19.36 16.80 -3.78
N LEU A 516 20.00 17.49 -2.84
CA LEU A 516 21.24 18.24 -3.08
C LEU A 516 22.37 17.36 -3.63
N LYS A 517 22.56 16.15 -3.06
CA LYS A 517 23.53 15.16 -3.57
C LYS A 517 23.21 14.79 -5.03
N TYR A 518 21.95 14.50 -5.34
CA TYR A 518 21.52 14.14 -6.69
C TYR A 518 21.73 15.27 -7.70
N ASP A 519 21.25 16.50 -7.42
CA ASP A 519 21.40 17.63 -8.33
C ASP A 519 22.87 18.04 -8.53
N SER A 520 23.73 17.87 -7.52
CA SER A 520 25.18 18.17 -7.64
C SER A 520 25.90 17.29 -8.69
N ILE A 521 25.44 16.05 -8.88
CA ILE A 521 26.00 15.10 -9.86
C ILE A 521 25.66 15.55 -11.30
N GLY A 522 24.52 16.22 -11.49
CA GLY A 522 23.94 16.59 -12.78
C GLY A 522 24.73 17.61 -13.61
N ILE A 523 25.72 18.31 -13.03
CA ILE A 523 26.53 19.30 -13.75
C ILE A 523 28.01 18.90 -13.84
N SER A 524 28.59 18.28 -12.80
CA SER A 524 30.04 18.06 -12.73
C SER A 524 30.55 16.76 -13.38
N GLN A 525 29.71 15.73 -13.54
CA GLN A 525 30.15 14.44 -14.10
C GLN A 525 29.88 14.29 -15.61
N ILE A 526 28.93 15.04 -16.17
CA ILE A 526 28.63 15.05 -17.62
C ILE A 526 29.67 15.88 -18.40
N ILE A 527 30.30 16.88 -17.75
CA ILE A 527 31.30 17.79 -18.35
C ILE A 527 32.74 17.39 -17.96
N LYS A 528 32.98 16.14 -17.58
CA LYS A 528 34.32 15.55 -17.71
C LYS A 528 34.37 14.73 -19.00
N PRO A 529 35.06 15.20 -20.05
CA PRO A 529 35.48 14.31 -21.11
C PRO A 529 36.27 13.17 -20.47
N LYS A 530 36.06 11.93 -20.95
CA LYS A 530 37.03 10.86 -20.70
C LYS A 530 38.34 11.19 -21.43
N GLN A 531 39.16 12.04 -20.83
CA GLN A 531 40.59 12.01 -21.07
C GLN A 531 41.19 10.99 -20.11
N GLU A 532 41.57 9.86 -20.70
CA GLU A 532 42.66 8.97 -20.26
C GLU A 532 42.52 8.33 -18.87
N LEU A 533 42.09 7.05 -18.90
CA LEU A 533 42.86 5.91 -18.40
C LEU A 533 42.35 4.61 -19.06
#